data_AF-A0A2G4FUU3-F1
#
_entry.id   AF-A0A2G4FUU3-F1
#
_cell.length_a   1.000
_cell.length_b   1.000
_cell.length_c   1.000
_cell.angle_alpha   90.00
_cell.angle_beta   90.00
_cell.angle_gamma   90.00
#
_symmetry.space_group_name_H-M   'P 1'
#
loop_
_entity.id
_entity.type
_entity.pdbx_description
1 polymer ?
#
loop_
_entity_poly.entity_id
_entity_poly.type
_entity_poly.pdbx_seq_one_letter_code
_entity_poly.pdbx_strand_id
1 'polypeptide(L)'
;MAVHKRPAAFDGVDGHAYSADILTDTTGDRAVPWGAYLMFVKWGVGEPEVQGHLETGFLVTGASEAVVRHQLGGMALGTVKATLDGLIRGQTL
;
A
#
# COMPACT_ATOMS: atom_id res chain seq x y z
N MET A 1 -15.16 -22.79 -4.47
CA MET A 1 -14.98 -21.40 -3.99
C MET A 1 -13.75 -20.82 -4.67
N ALA A 2 -13.88 -19.72 -5.41
CA ALA A 2 -12.73 -19.08 -6.05
C ALA A 2 -12.02 -18.24 -4.99
N VAL A 3 -10.90 -18.76 -4.47
CA VAL A 3 -9.97 -17.92 -3.70
C VAL A 3 -9.37 -16.95 -4.72
N HIS A 4 -9.71 -15.67 -4.60
CA HIS A 4 -8.99 -14.62 -5.32
C HIS A 4 -7.55 -14.61 -4.81
N LYS A 5 -6.70 -15.48 -5.33
CA LYS A 5 -5.25 -15.36 -5.20
C LYS A 5 -4.85 -14.14 -6.02
N ARG A 6 -4.84 -12.94 -5.43
CA ARG A 6 -3.96 -11.88 -5.94
C ARG A 6 -2.55 -12.38 -5.62
N PRO A 7 -1.76 -12.84 -6.60
CA PRO A 7 -0.38 -13.23 -6.31
C PRO A 7 0.33 -12.06 -5.64
N ALA A 8 1.27 -12.37 -4.75
CA ALA A 8 2.15 -11.35 -4.18
C ALA A 8 2.77 -10.54 -5.31
N ALA A 9 2.70 -9.22 -5.20
CA ALA A 9 3.21 -8.30 -6.21
C ALA A 9 4.68 -7.92 -5.92
N PHE A 10 5.12 -8.03 -4.67
CA PHE A 10 6.42 -7.61 -4.22
C PHE A 10 7.01 -8.57 -3.20
N ASP A 11 8.30 -8.87 -3.37
CA ASP A 11 9.12 -9.46 -2.32
C ASP A 11 9.68 -8.34 -1.43
N GLY A 12 9.37 -8.40 -0.13
CA GLY A 12 9.90 -7.48 0.86
C GLY A 12 11.36 -7.79 1.20
N VAL A 13 12.11 -6.78 1.64
CA VAL A 13 13.49 -6.96 2.11
C VAL A 13 13.61 -7.80 3.40
N ASP A 14 12.49 -8.09 4.07
CA ASP A 14 12.39 -9.03 5.19
C ASP A 14 12.10 -10.47 4.75
N GLY A 15 12.11 -10.75 3.44
CA GLY A 15 11.90 -12.08 2.87
C GLY A 15 10.44 -12.53 2.79
N HIS A 16 9.47 -11.67 3.12
CA HIS A 16 8.05 -12.00 3.03
C HIS A 16 7.43 -11.49 1.73
N ALA A 17 6.33 -12.13 1.31
CA ALA A 17 5.55 -11.73 0.15
C ALA A 17 4.51 -10.66 0.53
N TYR A 18 4.34 -9.66 -0.33
CA TYR A 18 3.39 -8.57 -0.12
C TYR A 18 2.48 -8.33 -1.33
N SER A 19 1.20 -8.06 -1.05
CA SER A 19 0.28 -7.46 -2.02
C SER A 19 0.10 -5.98 -1.72
N ALA A 20 0.02 -5.13 -2.74
CA ALA A 20 -0.25 -3.71 -2.57
C ALA A 20 -1.67 -3.34 -3.03
N ASP A 21 -2.28 -2.39 -2.34
CA ASP A 21 -3.50 -1.72 -2.77
C ASP A 21 -3.39 -0.20 -2.54
N ILE A 22 -4.19 0.57 -3.28
CA ILE A 22 -4.35 2.00 -3.07
C ILE A 22 -5.63 2.21 -2.27
N LEU A 23 -5.48 2.79 -1.09
CA LEU A 23 -6.60 3.22 -0.27
C LEU A 23 -6.71 4.73 -0.28
N THR A 24 -7.91 5.21 0.02
CA THR A 24 -8.24 6.63 0.04
C THR A 24 -9.09 6.92 1.26
N ASP A 25 -8.86 8.06 1.90
CA ASP A 25 -9.64 8.52 3.04
C ASP A 25 -9.70 10.05 3.05
N THR A 26 -10.57 10.59 3.90
CA THR A 26 -10.67 12.02 4.15
C THR A 26 -9.50 12.52 5.00
N THR A 27 -8.97 13.70 4.68
CA THR A 27 -7.80 14.26 5.36
C THR A 27 -8.16 15.13 6.57
N GLY A 28 -9.41 15.57 6.66
CA GLY A 28 -9.87 16.61 7.58
C GLY A 28 -9.57 18.06 7.12
N ASP A 29 -8.78 18.26 6.07
CA ASP A 29 -8.51 19.58 5.48
C ASP A 29 -9.49 19.86 4.34
N ARG A 30 -10.26 20.95 4.46
CA ARG A 30 -11.23 21.35 3.42
C ARG A 30 -10.59 21.76 2.09
N ALA A 31 -9.32 22.18 2.07
CA ALA A 31 -8.62 22.54 0.84
C ALA A 31 -8.18 21.30 0.04
N VAL A 32 -7.86 20.21 0.74
CA VAL A 32 -7.44 18.92 0.15
C VAL A 32 -8.18 17.77 0.83
N PRO A 33 -9.51 17.69 0.68
CA PRO A 33 -10.37 16.83 1.50
C PRO A 33 -10.09 15.34 1.38
N TRP A 34 -9.42 14.90 0.32
CA TRP A 34 -9.10 13.49 0.08
C TRP A 34 -7.59 13.25 0.08
N GLY A 35 -7.18 12.12 0.62
CA GLY A 35 -5.82 11.61 0.59
C GLY A 35 -5.78 10.18 0.08
N ALA A 36 -4.70 9.81 -0.61
CA ALA A 36 -4.43 8.45 -1.05
C ALA A 36 -3.11 7.95 -0.45
N TYR A 37 -3.09 6.68 -0.06
CA TYR A 37 -1.94 6.01 0.54
C TYR A 37 -1.83 4.56 0.05
N LEU A 38 -0.65 3.97 0.25
CA LEU A 38 -0.39 2.57 -0.09
C LEU A 38 -0.64 1.70 1.14
N MET A 39 -1.37 0.61 0.93
CA MET A 39 -1.56 -0.47 1.91
C MET A 39 -0.88 -1.73 1.38
N PHE A 40 0.01 -2.30 2.18
CA PHE A 40 0.74 -3.52 1.87
C PHE A 40 0.31 -4.65 2.80
N VAL A 41 -0.29 -5.69 2.26
CA VAL A 41 -0.70 -6.89 3.01
C VAL A 41 0.46 -7.88 3.03
N LYS A 42 0.93 -8.24 4.23
CA LYS A 42 1.99 -9.24 4.46
C LYS A 42 1.40 -10.64 4.48
N TRP A 43 1.95 -11.53 3.67
CA TRP A 43 1.53 -12.93 3.60
C TRP A 43 2.51 -13.85 4.32
N GLY A 44 1.97 -14.89 4.96
CA GLY A 44 2.75 -15.97 5.54
C GLY A 44 3.39 -16.88 4.50
N VAL A 45 4.43 -17.61 4.92
CA VAL A 45 5.07 -18.63 4.09
C VAL A 45 4.17 -19.88 4.09
N GLY A 46 3.38 -20.08 3.04
CA GLY A 46 2.54 -21.28 2.88
C GLY A 46 1.12 -20.97 2.39
N GLU A 47 0.12 -21.49 3.10
CA GLU A 47 -1.29 -21.17 2.82
C GLU A 47 -1.54 -19.65 2.92
N PRO A 48 -2.50 -19.09 2.15
CA PRO A 48 -2.74 -17.65 2.10
C PRO A 48 -3.36 -17.15 3.41
N GLU A 49 -2.50 -16.97 4.42
CA GLU A 49 -2.81 -16.33 5.69
C GLU A 49 -2.20 -14.92 5.70
N VAL A 50 -3.03 -13.93 6.02
CA VAL A 50 -2.59 -12.56 6.25
C VAL A 50 -1.88 -12.51 7.61
N GLN A 51 -0.59 -12.18 7.61
CA GLN A 51 0.21 -12.06 8.84
C GLN A 51 0.27 -10.63 9.39
N GLY A 52 -0.13 -9.64 8.59
CA GLY A 52 -0.13 -8.24 8.99
C GLY A 52 -0.24 -7.31 7.79
N HIS A 53 -0.04 -6.03 8.04
CA HIS A 53 0.02 -5.03 7.00
C HIS A 53 0.98 -3.89 7.35
N LEU A 54 1.39 -3.16 6.32
CA LEU A 54 2.12 -1.90 6.41
C LEU A 54 1.33 -0.86 5.63
N GLU A 55 1.32 0.37 6.12
CA GLU A 55 0.68 1.48 5.41
C GLU A 55 1.58 2.71 5.43
N THR A 56 1.44 3.53 4.40
CA THR A 56 2.00 4.88 4.39
C THR A 56 0.99 5.85 5.00
N GLY A 57 1.46 7.04 5.38
CA GLY A 57 0.55 8.21 5.41
C GLY A 57 0.06 8.57 4.00
N PHE A 58 -0.70 9.65 3.89
CA PHE A 58 -1.12 10.17 2.59
C PHE A 58 0.09 10.59 1.75
N LEU A 59 0.28 9.94 0.61
CA LEU A 59 1.32 10.26 -0.37
C LEU A 59 0.84 11.32 -1.37
N VAL A 60 -0.47 11.38 -1.58
CA VAL A 60 -1.14 12.32 -2.46
C VAL A 60 -2.39 12.84 -1.76
N THR A 61 -2.64 14.14 -1.82
CA THR A 61 -3.90 14.74 -1.36
C THR A 61 -4.53 15.60 -2.47
N GLY A 62 -5.84 15.82 -2.42
CA GLY A 62 -6.55 16.48 -3.50
C GLY A 62 -8.05 16.67 -3.26
N ALA A 63 -8.71 17.18 -4.30
CA ALA A 63 -10.10 17.63 -4.22
C ALA A 63 -11.15 16.50 -4.21
N SER A 64 -10.82 15.30 -4.70
CA SER A 64 -11.73 14.16 -4.75
C SER A 64 -11.01 12.83 -4.65
N GLU A 65 -11.74 11.81 -4.19
CA GLU A 65 -11.23 10.43 -4.09
C GLU A 65 -10.66 9.93 -5.42
N ALA A 66 -11.39 10.14 -6.52
CA ALA A 66 -10.99 9.68 -7.85
C ALA A 66 -9.68 10.32 -8.33
N VAL A 67 -9.47 11.62 -8.04
CA VAL A 67 -8.25 12.34 -8.41
C VAL A 67 -7.04 11.77 -7.68
N VAL A 68 -7.13 11.61 -6.36
CA VAL A 68 -5.99 11.12 -5.57
C VAL A 68 -5.69 9.66 -5.88
N ARG A 69 -6.72 8.84 -6.11
CA ARG A 69 -6.57 7.43 -6.53
C ARG A 69 -5.91 7.33 -7.90
N HIS A 70 -6.30 8.15 -8.87
CA HIS A 70 -5.70 8.17 -10.20
C HIS A 70 -4.23 8.63 -10.15
N GLN A 71 -3.95 9.69 -9.40
CA GLN A 71 -2.59 10.22 -9.24
C GLN A 71 -1.65 9.20 -8.58
N LEU A 72 -2.06 8.59 -7.46
CA LEU A 72 -1.25 7.55 -6.83
C LEU A 72 -1.16 6.29 -7.68
N GLY A 73 -2.22 5.96 -8.44
CA GLY A 73 -2.23 4.87 -9.42
C GLY A 73 -1.22 5.02 -10.56
N GLY A 74 -0.72 6.24 -10.81
CA GLY A 74 0.37 6.51 -11.76
C GLY A 74 1.78 6.28 -11.19
N MET A 75 1.91 5.91 -9.92
CA MET A 75 3.20 5.69 -9.28
C MET A 75 3.94 4.49 -9.89
N ALA A 76 5.21 4.67 -10.22
CA ALA A 76 6.03 3.59 -10.78
C ALA A 76 6.17 2.43 -9.78
N LEU A 77 6.05 1.18 -10.25
CA LEU A 77 6.16 -0.02 -9.42
C LEU A 77 7.50 -0.10 -8.65
N GLY A 78 8.58 0.40 -9.24
CA GLY A 78 9.88 0.50 -8.55
C GLY A 78 9.84 1.42 -7.33
N THR A 79 9.09 2.53 -7.42
CA THR A 79 8.89 3.44 -6.29
C THR A 79 7.97 2.81 -5.25
N VAL A 80 6.90 2.10 -5.66
CA VAL A 80 6.04 1.33 -4.73
C VAL A 80 6.86 0.32 -3.93
N LYS A 81 7.76 -0.42 -4.59
CA LYS A 81 8.69 -1.35 -3.94
C LYS A 81 9.66 -0.62 -3.00
N ALA A 82 10.26 0.48 -3.43
CA ALA A 82 11.17 1.26 -2.58
C ALA A 82 10.47 1.78 -1.31
N THR A 83 9.20 2.20 -1.42
CA THR A 83 8.36 2.59 -0.28
C THR A 83 8.12 1.42 0.68
N LEU A 84 7.73 0.25 0.17
CA LEU A 84 7.59 -0.97 0.99
C LEU A 84 8.88 -1.29 1.75
N ASP A 85 10.02 -1.31 1.04
CA ASP A 85 11.31 -1.64 1.63
C ASP A 85 11.75 -0.57 2.67
N GLY A 86 11.32 0.68 2.51
CA GLY A 86 11.52 1.74 3.50
C GLY A 86 10.69 1.52 4.76
N LEU A 87 9.40 1.18 4.62
CA LEU A 87 8.52 0.87 5.75
C LEU A 87 9.06 -0.32 6.57
N ILE A 88 9.46 -1.40 5.91
CA ILE A 88 10.03 -2.59 6.57
C ILE A 88 11.26 -2.23 7.42
N ARG A 89 12.19 -1.44 6.85
CA ARG A 89 13.39 -1.01 7.58
C ARG A 89 13.05 -0.10 8.77
N GLY A 90 12.02 0.74 8.63
CA GLY A 90 11.58 1.66 9.68
C GLY A 90 10.89 1.00 10.88
N GLN A 91 10.43 -0.25 10.74
CA GLN A 91 9.81 -1.01 11.85
C GLN A 91 10.82 -1.64 12.81
N THR A 92 12.10 -1.67 12.46
CA THR A 92 13.14 -2.24 13.32
C THR A 92 13.58 -1.20 14.37
N LEU A 93 12.79 -1.03 15.42
CA LEU A 93 13.14 -0.33 16.67
C LEU A 93 12.64 -1.12 17.88
#